data_AF-A0A0F9KWK0-F1
#
_entry.id   AF-A0A0F9KWK0-F1
#
_cell.length_a   1.000
_cell.length_b   1.000
_cell.length_c   1.000
_cell.angle_alpha   90.00
_cell.angle_beta   90.00
_cell.angle_gamma   90.00
#
_symmetry.space_group_name_H-M   'P 1'
#
loop_
_entity.id
_entity.type
_entity.pdbx_description
1 polymer ?
#
loop_
_entity_poly.entity_id
_entity_poly.type
_entity_poly.pdbx_seq_one_letter_code
_entity_poly.pdbx_strand_id
1 'polypeptide(L)'
;MAIQTLNLDAEWEFKSKFDPDKKNENATVFTLGTLSNRLLSYLQDKATTFKGTSEENVEASIMNASLAIEVVRYGLKGFVNLQDSEGKLVEFETQRQNVHGMDVRAVKSSIINVIPKAVVMEMAEELQKRNELSEAESKNSDG
;
A
#
# COMPACT_ATOMS: atom_id res chain seq x y z
N MET A 1 -2.58 -31.14 2.13
CA MET A 1 -1.61 -30.02 2.19
C MET A 1 -2.00 -29.11 3.35
N ALA A 2 -1.03 -28.44 3.97
CA ALA A 2 -1.29 -27.48 5.05
C ALA A 2 -1.53 -26.08 4.49
N ILE A 3 -2.39 -25.29 5.14
CA ILE A 3 -2.60 -23.87 4.83
C ILE A 3 -1.26 -23.14 4.99
N GLN A 4 -0.80 -22.43 3.95
CA GLN A 4 0.35 -21.54 4.06
C GLN A 4 -0.10 -20.24 4.72
N THR A 5 0.51 -19.89 5.85
CA THR A 5 0.22 -18.64 6.55
C THR A 5 0.89 -17.46 5.85
N LEU A 6 0.25 -16.28 5.88
CA LEU A 6 0.86 -15.03 5.44
C LEU A 6 2.19 -14.79 6.15
N ASN A 7 3.26 -14.59 5.39
CA ASN A 7 4.52 -14.09 5.92
C ASN A 7 4.41 -12.55 6.06
N LEU A 8 4.17 -12.09 7.29
CA LEU A 8 4.02 -10.66 7.61
C LEU A 8 5.33 -9.89 7.52
N ASP A 9 6.47 -10.59 7.50
CA ASP A 9 7.81 -10.00 7.33
C ASP A 9 8.27 -10.05 5.86
N ALA A 10 7.41 -10.50 4.94
CA ALA A 10 7.76 -10.51 3.52
C ALA A 10 7.79 -9.07 2.99
N GLU A 11 8.92 -8.71 2.39
CA GLU A 11 9.17 -7.45 1.72
C GLU A 11 9.62 -7.70 0.28
N TRP A 12 9.27 -6.80 -0.63
CA TRP A 12 9.72 -6.84 -2.01
C TRP A 12 9.92 -5.43 -2.57
N GLU A 13 10.80 -5.34 -3.55
CA GLU A 13 11.05 -4.10 -4.28
C GLU A 13 9.98 -3.87 -5.35
N PHE A 14 9.55 -2.62 -5.46
CA PHE A 14 8.60 -2.15 -6.43
C PHE A 14 9.15 -0.92 -7.14
N LYS A 15 9.08 -0.94 -8.48
CA LYS A 15 9.48 0.17 -9.35
C LYS A 15 8.29 0.60 -10.19
N SER A 16 7.81 1.83 -9.97
CA SER A 16 6.64 2.35 -10.66
C SER A 16 6.84 2.39 -12.17
N LYS A 17 5.79 2.11 -12.96
CA LYS A 17 5.82 2.34 -14.42
C LYS A 17 5.86 3.81 -14.81
N PHE A 18 5.51 4.70 -13.88
CA PHE A 18 5.51 6.15 -14.09
C PHE A 18 6.86 6.80 -13.79
N ASP A 19 7.83 6.03 -13.30
CA ASP A 19 9.18 6.51 -13.07
C ASP A 19 9.94 6.64 -14.42
N PRO A 20 10.34 7.85 -14.84
CA PRO A 20 11.10 8.05 -16.08
C PRO A 20 12.47 7.36 -16.03
N ASP A 21 13.05 7.19 -14.84
CA ASP A 21 14.33 6.56 -14.60
C ASP A 21 14.23 5.08 -14.25
N LYS A 22 13.06 4.44 -14.40
CA LYS A 22 12.81 3.02 -14.07
C LYS A 22 13.89 2.04 -14.55
N LYS A 23 14.52 2.34 -15.69
CA LYS A 23 15.54 1.50 -16.33
C LYS A 23 16.98 1.84 -15.93
N ASN A 24 17.16 2.94 -15.20
CA ASN A 24 18.45 3.47 -14.78
C ASN A 24 18.69 3.16 -13.29
N GLU A 25 19.94 3.33 -12.85
CA GLU A 25 20.31 3.17 -11.44
C GLU A 25 19.70 4.26 -10.53
N ASN A 26 19.22 5.35 -11.14
CA ASN A 26 18.53 6.45 -10.45
C ASN A 26 17.02 6.19 -10.22
N ALA A 27 16.50 5.03 -10.63
CA ALA A 27 15.11 4.68 -10.40
C ALA A 27 14.75 4.80 -8.90
N THR A 28 13.58 5.34 -8.62
CA THR A 28 12.99 5.27 -7.29
C THR A 28 12.54 3.83 -7.04
N VAL A 29 13.08 3.23 -5.99
CA VAL A 29 12.75 1.87 -5.58
C VAL A 29 11.97 1.94 -4.29
N PHE A 30 10.74 1.45 -4.28
CA PHE A 30 9.91 1.35 -3.09
C PHE A 30 10.00 -0.06 -2.52
N THR A 31 10.22 -0.18 -1.21
CA THR A 31 10.14 -1.44 -0.50
C THR A 31 8.72 -1.58 0.03
N LEU A 32 7.97 -2.53 -0.50
CA LEU A 32 6.61 -2.86 -0.07
C LEU A 32 6.65 -4.10 0.81
N GLY A 33 5.71 -4.22 1.75
CA GLY A 33 5.59 -5.37 2.62
C GLY A 33 4.15 -5.78 2.86
N THR A 34 3.98 -7.05 3.22
CA THR A 34 2.68 -7.68 3.46
C THR A 34 1.87 -6.94 4.52
N LEU A 35 0.56 -6.85 4.32
CA LEU A 35 -0.39 -6.33 5.32
C LEU A 35 -1.05 -7.51 6.03
N SER A 36 -1.29 -7.37 7.34
CA SER A 36 -2.09 -8.37 8.05
C SER A 36 -3.55 -8.31 7.61
N ASN A 37 -4.21 -9.47 7.51
CA ASN A 37 -5.63 -9.52 7.14
C ASN A 37 -6.50 -8.66 8.05
N ARG A 38 -6.21 -8.64 9.35
CA ARG A 38 -6.94 -7.80 10.30
C ARG A 38 -6.83 -6.31 9.98
N LEU A 39 -5.65 -5.85 9.55
CA LEU A 39 -5.47 -4.47 9.12
C LEU A 39 -6.18 -4.21 7.80
N LEU A 40 -6.03 -5.10 6.82
CA LEU A 40 -6.67 -4.97 5.51
C LEU A 40 -8.21 -4.89 5.64
N SER A 41 -8.83 -5.80 6.39
CA SER A 41 -10.28 -5.81 6.64
C SER A 41 -10.73 -4.53 7.35
N TYR A 42 -9.97 -4.05 8.35
CA TYR A 42 -10.28 -2.78 9.01
C TYR A 42 -10.25 -1.59 8.04
N LEU A 43 -9.27 -1.54 7.14
CA LEU A 43 -9.18 -0.47 6.14
C LEU A 43 -10.33 -0.53 5.13
N GLN A 44 -10.71 -1.73 4.70
CA GLN A 44 -11.84 -1.96 3.79
C GLN A 44 -13.19 -1.63 4.44
N ASP A 45 -13.40 -2.01 5.70
CA ASP A 45 -14.60 -1.67 6.47
C ASP A 45 -14.73 -0.15 6.66
N LYS A 46 -13.62 0.52 6.98
CA LYS A 46 -13.56 1.99 7.08
C LYS A 46 -13.95 2.63 5.75
N ALA A 47 -13.49 2.11 4.61
CA ALA A 47 -13.87 2.61 3.29
C ALA A 47 -15.35 2.36 2.96
N THR A 48 -15.89 1.21 3.38
CA THR A 48 -17.28 0.80 3.07
C THR A 48 -18.31 1.55 3.92
N THR A 49 -17.97 1.90 5.16
CA THR A 49 -18.85 2.66 6.06
C THR A 49 -19.25 4.03 5.49
N PHE A 50 -18.44 4.63 4.61
CA PHE A 50 -18.79 5.90 3.96
C PHE A 50 -19.78 5.75 2.78
N LYS A 51 -19.99 4.55 2.22
CA LYS A 51 -20.91 4.32 1.08
C LYS A 51 -22.39 4.45 1.43
N GLY A 52 -22.73 4.48 2.71
CA GLY A 52 -24.13 4.50 3.18
C GLY A 52 -24.85 5.84 3.06
N THR A 53 -24.21 6.92 2.57
CA THR A 53 -24.73 8.28 2.80
C THR A 53 -24.93 9.22 1.61
N SER A 54 -24.39 9.03 0.39
CA SER A 54 -24.66 9.94 -0.76
C SER A 54 -24.20 9.38 -2.13
N GLU A 55 -24.41 10.17 -3.21
CA GLU A 55 -24.43 9.82 -4.64
C GLU A 55 -23.28 8.91 -5.18
N GLU A 56 -23.67 7.79 -5.80
CA GLU A 56 -22.86 6.56 -5.99
C GLU A 56 -21.54 6.67 -6.79
N ASN A 57 -21.42 7.55 -7.79
CA ASN A 57 -20.32 7.43 -8.78
C ASN A 57 -19.06 8.27 -8.46
N VAL A 58 -19.22 9.48 -7.92
CA VAL A 58 -18.08 10.33 -7.54
C VAL A 58 -17.47 9.86 -6.22
N GLU A 59 -18.31 9.43 -5.28
CA GLU A 59 -17.89 8.90 -3.99
C GLU A 59 -17.09 7.60 -4.10
N ALA A 60 -17.50 6.66 -4.97
CA ALA A 60 -16.77 5.40 -5.17
C ALA A 60 -15.31 5.60 -5.62
N SER A 61 -15.06 6.58 -6.51
CA SER A 61 -13.72 6.91 -7.00
C SER A 61 -12.84 7.57 -5.94
N ILE A 62 -13.42 8.41 -5.07
CA ILE A 62 -12.72 9.06 -3.96
C ILE A 62 -12.39 8.05 -2.85
N MET A 63 -13.31 7.13 -2.55
CA MET A 63 -13.09 6.07 -1.55
C MET A 63 -11.98 5.10 -1.97
N ASN A 64 -11.91 4.76 -3.26
CA ASN A 64 -10.80 3.96 -3.79
C ASN A 64 -9.44 4.65 -3.62
N ALA A 65 -9.39 5.98 -3.82
CA ALA A 65 -8.15 6.74 -3.60
C ALA A 65 -7.77 6.83 -2.12
N SER A 66 -8.73 7.03 -1.23
CA SER A 66 -8.51 7.08 0.22
C SER A 66 -8.03 5.72 0.76
N LEU A 67 -8.66 4.63 0.31
CA LEU A 67 -8.22 3.27 0.65
C LEU A 67 -6.81 2.99 0.13
N ALA A 68 -6.51 3.36 -1.12
CA ALA A 68 -5.18 3.20 -1.69
C ALA A 68 -4.09 3.92 -0.88
N ILE A 69 -4.37 5.14 -0.42
CA ILE A 69 -3.48 5.91 0.46
C ILE A 69 -3.22 5.15 1.76
N GLU A 70 -4.26 4.66 2.44
CA GLU A 70 -4.09 3.92 3.69
C GLU A 70 -3.33 2.60 3.48
N VAL A 71 -3.67 1.84 2.43
CA VAL A 71 -2.99 0.59 2.08
C VAL A 71 -1.49 0.82 1.88
N VAL A 72 -1.11 1.84 1.09
CA VAL A 72 0.29 2.20 0.89
C VAL A 72 0.93 2.70 2.19
N ARG A 73 0.21 3.49 2.99
CA ARG A 73 0.74 4.05 4.24
C ARG A 73 1.18 2.99 5.24
N TYR A 74 0.51 1.83 5.28
CA TYR A 74 0.92 0.71 6.13
C TYR A 74 1.79 -0.33 5.41
N GLY A 75 1.70 -0.39 4.07
CA GLY A 75 2.40 -1.36 3.24
C GLY A 75 3.81 -0.92 2.82
N LEU A 76 4.08 0.38 2.77
CA LEU A 76 5.38 0.93 2.42
C LEU A 76 6.36 0.81 3.59
N LYS A 77 7.45 0.05 3.40
CA LYS A 77 8.49 -0.25 4.39
C LYS A 77 9.77 0.55 4.22
N GLY A 78 9.96 1.14 3.04
CA GLY A 78 11.12 1.95 2.71
C GLY A 78 11.06 2.46 1.28
N PHE A 79 11.99 3.34 0.92
CA PHE A 79 12.29 3.65 -0.47
C PHE A 79 13.71 4.19 -0.60
N VAL A 80 14.19 4.20 -1.84
CA VAL A 80 15.50 4.72 -2.22
C VAL A 80 15.30 5.67 -3.41
N ASN A 81 16.08 6.76 -3.45
CA ASN A 81 16.09 7.76 -4.52
C ASN A 81 14.78 8.52 -4.75
N LEU A 82 13.86 8.55 -3.77
CA LEU A 82 12.67 9.41 -3.86
C LEU A 82 13.06 10.88 -3.69
N GLN A 83 12.73 11.71 -4.68
CA GLN A 83 12.94 13.14 -4.65
C GLN A 83 11.62 13.90 -4.55
N ASP A 84 11.61 15.03 -3.84
CA ASP A 84 10.49 15.95 -3.82
C ASP A 84 10.48 16.86 -5.06
N SER A 85 9.48 17.76 -5.14
CA SER A 85 9.35 18.70 -6.24
C SER A 85 10.51 19.72 -6.35
N GLU A 86 11.32 19.87 -5.30
CA GLU A 86 12.50 20.73 -5.27
C GLU A 86 13.80 19.95 -5.61
N GLY A 87 13.69 18.64 -5.89
CA GLY A 87 14.83 17.77 -6.18
C GLY A 87 15.60 17.32 -4.94
N LYS A 88 15.05 17.51 -3.73
CA LYS A 88 15.67 17.04 -2.49
C LYS A 88 15.28 15.59 -2.22
N LEU A 89 16.22 14.82 -1.70
CA LEU A 89 15.95 13.46 -1.25
C LEU A 89 15.03 13.49 -0.04
N VAL A 90 13.96 12.70 -0.13
CA VAL A 90 13.00 12.52 0.96
C VAL A 90 13.57 11.49 1.92
N GLU A 91 13.59 11.79 3.22
CA GLU A 91 13.97 10.80 4.23
C GLU A 91 12.79 9.88 4.55
N PHE A 92 13.04 8.57 4.64
CA PHE A 92 12.02 7.62 5.03
C PHE A 92 11.76 7.71 6.53
N GLU A 93 10.51 7.99 6.90
CA GLU A 93 10.09 8.11 8.29
C GLU A 93 8.73 7.46 8.53
N THR A 94 8.65 6.72 9.65
CA THR A 94 7.41 6.09 10.11
C THR A 94 7.04 6.58 11.50
N GLN A 95 5.75 6.50 11.81
CA GLN A 95 5.21 6.76 13.13
C GLN A 95 4.48 5.52 13.63
N ARG A 96 4.61 5.25 14.93
CA ARG A 96 3.80 4.21 15.58
C ARG A 96 2.38 4.71 15.75
N GLN A 97 1.42 3.87 15.36
CA GLN A 97 0.01 4.18 15.49
C GLN A 97 -0.72 2.96 16.03
N ASN A 98 -1.61 3.17 16.99
CA ASN A 98 -2.52 2.13 17.41
C ASN A 98 -3.77 2.17 16.52
N VAL A 99 -3.98 1.12 15.74
CA VAL A 99 -5.12 0.98 14.83
C VAL A 99 -5.95 -0.20 15.33
N HIS A 100 -7.08 0.09 15.97
CA HIS A 100 -8.02 -0.93 16.45
C HIS A 100 -7.34 -2.03 17.32
N GLY A 101 -6.48 -1.60 18.25
CA GLY A 101 -5.73 -2.48 19.14
C GLY A 101 -4.50 -3.14 18.50
N MET A 102 -4.14 -2.78 17.27
CA MET A 102 -2.91 -3.22 16.60
C MET A 102 -1.88 -2.09 16.64
N ASP A 103 -0.70 -2.37 17.19
CA ASP A 103 0.42 -1.44 17.08
C ASP A 103 1.09 -1.63 15.73
N VAL A 104 0.89 -0.65 14.85
CA VAL A 104 1.40 -0.66 13.48
C VAL A 104 2.34 0.51 13.25
N ARG A 105 3.28 0.35 12.32
CA ARG A 105 4.07 1.45 11.80
C ARG A 105 3.39 1.98 10.55
N ALA A 106 3.10 3.26 10.55
CA ALA A 106 2.52 3.97 9.43
C ALA A 106 3.54 4.95 8.88
N VAL A 107 3.68 5.04 7.56
CA VAL A 107 4.48 6.08 6.92
C VAL A 107 3.88 7.45 7.26
N LYS A 108 4.73 8.45 7.49
CA LYS A 108 4.28 9.82 7.77
C LYS A 108 3.51 10.41 6.58
N SER A 109 2.48 11.19 6.87
CA SER A 109 1.67 11.83 5.83
C SER A 109 2.46 12.77 4.92
N SER A 110 3.52 13.41 5.42
CA SER A 110 4.42 14.26 4.62
C SER A 110 5.05 13.50 3.45
N ILE A 111 5.40 12.23 3.65
CA ILE A 111 5.97 11.37 2.61
C ILE A 111 4.89 10.94 1.62
N ILE A 112 3.71 10.55 2.10
CA ILE A 112 2.62 10.14 1.20
C ILE A 112 2.17 11.31 0.31
N ASN A 113 2.19 12.53 0.83
CA ASN A 113 1.78 13.73 0.10
C ASN A 113 2.72 14.10 -1.07
N VAL A 114 3.99 13.67 -1.04
CA VAL A 114 4.93 13.94 -2.13
C VAL A 114 4.89 12.85 -3.22
N ILE A 115 4.31 11.69 -2.95
CA ILE A 115 4.19 10.61 -3.93
C ILE A 115 3.01 10.91 -4.88
N PRO A 116 3.21 10.91 -6.21
CA PRO A 116 2.14 11.15 -7.16
C PRO A 116 1.00 10.14 -7.01
N LYS A 117 -0.25 10.59 -7.10
CA LYS A 117 -1.46 9.74 -6.98
C LYS A 117 -1.39 8.49 -7.85
N ALA A 118 -0.90 8.60 -9.08
CA ALA A 118 -0.78 7.47 -10.00
C ALA A 118 0.15 6.37 -9.46
N VAL A 119 1.25 6.75 -8.83
CA VAL A 119 2.21 5.84 -8.19
C VAL A 119 1.61 5.21 -6.94
N VAL A 120 0.89 6.00 -6.11
CA VAL A 120 0.16 5.47 -4.94
C VAL A 120 -0.85 4.40 -5.34
N MET A 121 -1.65 4.65 -6.39
CA MET A 121 -2.63 3.66 -6.87
C MET A 121 -1.95 2.40 -7.38
N GLU A 122 -0.82 2.52 -8.09
CA GLU A 122 -0.05 1.37 -8.59
C GLU A 122 0.52 0.52 -7.45
N MET A 123 1.08 1.15 -6.41
CA MET A 123 1.56 0.44 -5.21
C MET A 123 0.42 -0.24 -4.45
N ALA A 124 -0.73 0.42 -4.34
CA ALA A 124 -1.89 -0.15 -3.66
C ALA A 124 -2.44 -1.38 -4.39
N GLU A 125 -2.46 -1.35 -5.73
CA GLU A 125 -2.83 -2.50 -6.56
C GLU A 125 -1.87 -3.67 -6.38
N GLU A 126 -0.55 -3.41 -6.39
CA GLU A 126 0.47 -4.44 -6.15
C GLU A 126 0.36 -5.05 -4.74
N LEU A 127 0.16 -4.23 -3.70
CA LEU A 127 -0.05 -4.68 -2.34
C LEU A 127 -1.29 -5.57 -2.22
N GLN A 128 -2.41 -5.15 -2.81
CA GLN A 128 -3.65 -5.94 -2.80
C GLN A 128 -3.47 -7.26 -3.54
N LYS A 129 -2.92 -7.22 -4.77
CA LYS A 129 -2.67 -8.42 -5.57
C LYS A 129 -1.78 -9.42 -4.84
N ARG A 130 -0.73 -8.97 -4.15
CA ARG A 130 0.19 -9.87 -3.42
C ARG A 130 -0.45 -10.45 -2.16
N ASN A 131 -1.26 -9.65 -1.46
CA ASN A 131 -2.05 -10.13 -0.33
C ASN A 131 -3.11 -11.14 -0.82
N GLU A 132 -3.83 -10.87 -1.90
CA GLU A 132 -4.85 -11.76 -2.49
C GLU A 132 -4.26 -13.03 -3.12
N LEU A 133 -3.10 -12.96 -3.79
CA LEU A 133 -2.45 -14.14 -4.37
C LEU A 133 -2.07 -15.15 -3.29
N SER A 134 -1.67 -14.69 -2.10
CA SER A 134 -1.46 -15.60 -0.96
C SER A 134 -2.77 -16.30 -0.52
N GLU A 135 -3.92 -15.66 -0.71
CA GLU A 135 -5.24 -16.25 -0.47
C GLU A 135 -5.71 -17.16 -1.62
N ALA A 136 -5.40 -16.81 -2.87
CA ALA A 136 -5.78 -17.58 -4.06
C ALA A 136 -4.93 -18.86 -4.21
N GLU A 137 -3.63 -18.82 -3.88
CA GLU A 137 -2.79 -20.02 -3.77
C GLU A 137 -3.31 -20.98 -2.68
N SER A 138 -3.98 -20.46 -1.64
CA SER A 138 -4.69 -21.27 -0.65
C SER A 138 -6.00 -21.89 -1.17
N LYS A 139 -6.58 -21.36 -2.25
CA LYS A 139 -7.83 -21.87 -2.87
C LYS A 139 -7.63 -22.73 -4.12
N ASN A 140 -6.49 -22.62 -4.80
CA ASN A 140 -6.22 -23.32 -6.07
C ASN A 140 -5.39 -24.61 -5.96
N SER A 141 -5.15 -25.15 -4.75
CA SER A 141 -4.48 -26.46 -4.60
C SER A 141 -5.45 -27.66 -4.58
N ASP A 142 -6.66 -27.51 -5.15
CA ASP A 142 -7.72 -28.55 -5.16
C ASP A 142 -8.13 -28.95 -6.59
N GLY A 143 -7.14 -29.23 -7.44
CA GLY A 143 -7.34 -29.77 -8.80
C GLY A 143 -6.26 -30.75 -9.20
#